data_AF-A0A1I3S429-F1
#
_entry.id   AF-A0A1I3S429-F1
#
_cell.length_a   1.000
_cell.length_b   1.000
_cell.length_c   1.000
_cell.angle_alpha   90.00
_cell.angle_beta   90.00
_cell.angle_gamma   90.00
#
_symmetry.space_group_name_H-M   'P 1'
#
loop_
_entity.id
_entity.type
_entity.pdbx_description
1 polymer ?
#
loop_
_entity_poly.entity_id
_entity_poly.type
_entity_poly.pdbx_seq_one_letter_code
_entity_poly.pdbx_strand_id
1 'polypeptide(L)' 'MSFEFLLPLLSMFTLLGAVVFAYVSQQKLIDRMNDPNAPKSTLAADVPNDAKPADV' A
#
# COMPACT_ATOMS: atom_id res chain seq x y z
N MET A 1 26.05 9.44 24.37
CA MET A 1 24.73 8.80 24.15
C MET A 1 24.84 7.37 24.63
N SER A 2 24.03 6.95 25.61
CA SER A 2 24.04 5.59 26.13
C SER A 2 23.05 4.70 25.37
N PHE A 3 23.21 3.39 25.47
CA PHE A 3 22.35 2.42 24.77
C PHE A 3 20.89 2.52 25.18
N GLU A 4 20.59 2.94 26.43
CA GLU A 4 19.20 3.10 26.89
C GLU A 4 18.44 4.18 26.13
N PHE A 5 19.13 5.19 25.56
CA PHE A 5 18.51 6.24 24.75
C PHE A 5 18.53 5.94 23.25
N LEU A 6 19.55 5.23 22.77
CA LEU A 6 19.70 4.93 21.35
C LEU A 6 18.61 3.97 20.84
N LEU A 7 18.30 2.93 21.62
CA LEU A 7 17.32 1.89 21.27
C LEU A 7 15.89 2.45 21.06
N PRO A 8 15.29 3.19 22.01
CA PRO A 8 13.95 3.74 21.82
C PRO A 8 13.91 4.81 20.72
N LEU A 9 14.98 5.57 20.54
CA LEU A 9 15.06 6.55 19.45
C LEU A 9 15.04 5.85 18.09
N LEU A 10 15.85 4.80 17.93
CA LEU A 10 15.90 4.02 16.69
C LEU A 10 14.57 3.34 16.41
N SER A 11 13.93 2.74 17.42
CA SER A 11 12.63 2.07 17.24
C SER A 11 11.55 3.06 16.81
N MET A 12 11.55 4.29 17.33
CA MET A 12 10.63 5.34 16.91
C MET A 12 10.78 5.67 15.41
N PHE A 13 12.02 5.80 14.92
CA PHE A 13 12.27 6.03 13.50
C PHE A 13 11.91 4.82 12.62
N THR A 14 12.17 3.60 13.09
CA THR A 14 11.79 2.38 12.38
C THR A 14 10.26 2.28 12.24
N LEU A 15 9.51 2.53 13.32
CA LEU A 15 8.06 2.55 13.29
C LEU A 15 7.53 3.67 12.40
N LEU A 16 8.13 4.87 12.47
CA LEU A 16 7.77 5.99 11.60
C LEU A 16 7.99 5.62 10.12
N GLY A 17 9.11 4.99 9.79
CA GLY A 17 9.41 4.50 8.45
C GLY A 17 8.37 3.50 7.96
N ALA A 18 7.95 2.55 8.82
CA ALA A 18 6.90 1.59 8.49
C ALA A 18 5.55 2.27 8.24
N VAL A 19 5.18 3.28 9.04
CA VAL A 19 3.94 4.05 8.85
C VAL A 19 3.97 4.83 7.53
N VAL A 20 5.08 5.51 7.22
CA VAL A 20 5.22 6.23 5.95
C VAL A 20 5.14 5.28 4.76
N PHE A 21 5.83 4.14 4.83
CA PHE A 21 5.76 3.12 3.79
C PHE A 21 4.33 2.60 3.58
N ALA A 22 3.60 2.32 4.66
CA ALA A 22 2.21 1.89 4.60
C ALA A 22 1.32 2.97 3.96
N TYR A 23 1.50 4.24 4.35
CA TYR A 23 0.75 5.36 3.80
C TYR A 23 0.97 5.54 2.30
N VAL A 24 2.22 5.54 1.82
CA VAL A 24 2.55 5.64 0.39
C VAL A 24 1.98 4.45 -0.39
N SER A 25 2.05 3.25 0.17
CA SER A 25 1.49 2.05 -0.45
C SER A 25 -0.03 2.13 -0.57
N GLN A 26 -0.70 2.65 0.46
CA GLN A 26 -2.14 2.89 0.44
C GLN A 26 -2.52 3.91 -0.63
N GLN A 27 -1.80 5.03 -0.72
CA GLN A 27 -2.06 6.05 -1.74
C GLN A 27 -1.96 5.47 -3.15
N LYS A 28 -0.92 4.68 -3.42
CA LYS A 28 -0.74 3.99 -4.71
C LYS A 28 -1.91 3.05 -5.04
N LEU A 29 -2.50 2.39 -4.05
CA LEU A 29 -3.69 1.55 -4.24
C LEU A 29 -4.93 2.39 -4.55
N ILE A 30 -5.14 3.49 -3.84
CA ILE A 30 -6.25 4.42 -4.10
C ILE A 30 -6.15 5.00 -5.52
N ASP A 31 -4.95 5.43 -5.92
CA ASP A 31 -4.70 5.97 -7.25
C ASP A 31 -4.99 4.90 -8.33
N ARG A 32 -4.59 3.64 -8.10
CA ARG A 32 -4.93 2.50 -8.98
C ARG A 32 -6.42 2.18 -9.01
N MET A 33 -7.12 2.33 -7.89
CA MET A 33 -8.56 2.08 -7.81
C MET A 33 -9.35 3.12 -8.60
N ASN A 34 -8.87 4.37 -8.59
CA ASN A 34 -9.46 5.48 -9.34
C ASN A 34 -9.05 5.53 -10.82
N ASP A 35 -8.04 4.75 -11.23
CA ASP A 35 -7.63 4.65 -12.64
C ASP A 35 -8.65 3.80 -13.42
N PRO A 36 -9.38 4.39 -14.39
CA PRO A 36 -10.39 3.67 -15.18
C PRO A 36 -9.77 2.62 -16.11
N ASN A 37 -8.47 2.68 -16.39
CA ASN A 37 -7.77 1.76 -17.30
C ASN A 37 -6.94 0.70 -16.56
N ALA A 38 -6.89 0.73 -15.22
CA ALA A 38 -6.16 -0.27 -14.47
C ALA A 38 -6.83 -1.65 -14.61
N PRO A 39 -6.07 -2.73 -14.88
CA PRO A 39 -6.63 -4.08 -14.94
C PRO A 39 -7.18 -4.46 -13.57
N LYS A 40 -8.51 -4.54 -13.47
CA LYS A 40 -9.21 -4.94 -12.25
C LYS A 40 -9.31 -6.47 -12.20
N SER A 41 -9.23 -7.04 -11.00
CA SER A 41 -9.45 -8.48 -10.79
C SER A 41 -10.88 -8.86 -11.14
N THR A 42 -11.10 -9.98 -11.82
CA THR A 42 -12.44 -10.50 -12.17
C THR A 42 -13.35 -10.77 -10.98
N LEU A 43 -12.80 -10.83 -9.76
CA LEU A 43 -13.53 -10.99 -8.51
C LEU A 43 -13.92 -9.65 -7.85
N ALA A 44 -13.46 -8.50 -8.37
CA ALA A 44 -13.80 -7.20 -7.80
C ALA A 44 -15.22 -6.79 -8.20
N ALA A 45 -15.97 -6.21 -7.25
CA ALA A 45 -17.39 -5.87 -7.44
C ALA A 45 -17.64 -4.87 -8.58
N ASP A 46 -16.65 -4.04 -8.90
CA ASP A 46 -16.76 -2.96 -9.89
C ASP A 46 -16.19 -3.34 -11.28
N VAL A 47 -16.06 -4.63 -11.57
CA VAL A 47 -15.57 -5.11 -12.86
C VAL A 47 -16.71 -5.23 -13.86
N PRO A 48 -16.59 -4.65 -15.07
CA PRO A 48 -17.54 -4.89 -16.16
C PRO A 48 -17.58 -6.38 -16.51
N ASN A 49 -18.78 -6.94 -16.73
CA ASN A 49 -18.95 -8.37 -17.09
C ASN A 49 -18.16 -8.80 -18.34
N ASP A 50 -17.76 -7.85 -19.19
CA ASP A 50 -17.00 -8.09 -20.42
C ASP A 50 -15.48 -7.89 -20.26
N ALA A 51 -14.98 -7.65 -19.05
CA ALA A 51 -13.56 -7.45 -18.82
C ALA A 51 -12.77 -8.76 -19.00
N LYS A 52 -11.67 -8.69 -19.77
CA LYS A 52 -10.76 -9.83 -19.97
C LYS A 52 -10.29 -10.36 -18.61
N PRO A 53 -10.26 -11.69 -18.40
CA PRO A 53 -9.82 -12.25 -17.13
C PRO A 53 -8.44 -11.74 -16.75
N ALA A 54 -8.31 -11.25 -15.52
CA ALA A 54 -7.00 -11.00 -14.94
C ALA A 54 -6.29 -12.36 -14.87
N ASP A 55 -5.16 -12.49 -15.58
CA ASP A 55 -4.33 -13.69 -15.57
C ASP A 55 -3.76 -13.82 -14.15
N VAL A 56 -4.26 -14.82 -13.42
CA VAL A 56 -3.92 -15.12 -12.01
C VAL A 56 -2.78 -16.11 -11.92
#